data_AF-A0A7J7HER3-F1
#
_entry.id   AF-A0A7J7HER3-F1
#
_cell.length_a   1.000
_cell.length_b   1.000
_cell.length_c   1.000
_cell.angle_alpha   90.00
_cell.angle_beta   90.00
_cell.angle_gamma   90.00
#
_symmetry.space_group_name_H-M   'P 1'
#
loop_
_entity.id
_entity.type
_entity.pdbx_description
1 polymer ?
#
loop_
_entity_poly.entity_id
_entity_poly.type
_entity_poly.pdbx_seq_one_letter_code
_entity_poly.pdbx_strand_id
1 'polypeptide(L)'
;MEKNPLPLNLSHVQITSLIINRTHSALHSIALATLIYYRSSTIFQTLKTGDKPIFPLLFLSFAELILSFIWVLGIAFRWRPVSRTAFPDRLPEDEELPAIDVFICTTDPNKEPTVEVMNTVVSAMAMDYPVEKLCVYLSDDGGSDVTLNAMKEAWRFAKCWVPFCRRFGVETRCPEAYFLEENHQNKDWMSNFLAEKEKVKEKYQEFKERVMRIREKASFTINRDHPPLVEVINDKAMNEEVDADIPILVYVSREKRPSLSHHFKAGAINVLILWQGMDGLEGPSLSGTCFYIKRKALYGSLMKEDVDIIKLKESFGSSNDFIKSLGRHYKPNHSDVWSKMLVKETQILASCAYENQTKWGKEASTTSKQTNHLHILYFPKATNLENCQENYVYAVDSNLSLFCSNLQVGFLYFSVVEDYFTGFINLHGKGWISVYCDPARPAFLGSATTNLSDVLVQGTRWSSGLVEVAISRFCPLLHAPKQKEKQMSVLARMCYAELAFFPFYFIPLWCFATIPQLYLLNGIPLYPEVSL
;
A
#
# COMPACT_ATOMS: atom_id res chain seq x y z
N MET A 1 -14.82 25.42 33.00
CA MET A 1 -13.89 24.27 33.03
C MET A 1 -13.95 23.63 31.66
N GLU A 2 -12.89 23.78 30.86
CA GLU A 2 -12.73 22.92 29.69
C GLU A 2 -12.45 21.50 30.19
N LYS A 3 -13.22 20.52 29.74
CA LYS A 3 -12.82 19.12 29.87
C LYS A 3 -11.73 18.91 28.82
N ASN A 4 -10.52 18.55 29.24
CA ASN A 4 -9.53 18.01 28.30
C ASN A 4 -10.20 16.84 27.55
N PRO A 5 -10.26 16.87 26.20
CA PRO A 5 -10.92 15.82 25.44
C PRO A 5 -10.23 14.47 25.70
N LEU A 6 -11.02 13.40 25.77
CA LEU A 6 -10.49 12.07 25.98
C LEU A 6 -9.62 11.65 24.78
N PRO A 7 -8.52 10.91 24.99
CA PRO A 7 -7.66 10.49 23.89
C PRO A 7 -8.44 9.61 22.90
N LEU A 8 -8.34 10.00 21.63
CA LEU A 8 -8.98 9.39 20.46
C LEU A 8 -8.39 8.01 20.13
N ASN A 9 -7.12 7.83 20.49
CA ASN A 9 -6.40 6.57 20.42
C ASN A 9 -5.38 6.48 21.56
N LEU A 10 -5.00 5.26 21.93
CA LEU A 10 -3.90 4.97 22.84
C LEU A 10 -2.83 4.10 22.16
N SER A 11 -1.61 4.17 22.71
CA SER A 11 -0.44 3.42 22.24
C SER A 11 0.19 2.72 23.44
N HIS A 12 0.19 1.38 23.40
CA HIS A 12 0.67 0.54 24.47
C HIS A 12 1.96 -0.17 24.05
N VAL A 13 3.07 0.17 24.70
CA VAL A 13 4.33 -0.58 24.52
C VAL A 13 4.17 -1.93 25.22
N GLN A 14 4.44 -3.03 24.51
CA GLN A 14 4.37 -4.36 25.10
C GLN A 14 5.62 -4.61 25.97
N ILE A 15 5.61 -4.16 27.23
CA ILE A 15 6.78 -4.15 28.12
C ILE A 15 7.38 -5.55 28.28
N THR A 16 6.55 -6.58 28.49
CA THR A 16 7.01 -7.98 28.62
C THR A 16 7.71 -8.47 27.35
N SER A 17 7.08 -8.28 26.19
CA SER A 17 7.66 -8.61 24.87
C SER A 17 8.97 -7.87 24.63
N LEU A 18 9.04 -6.58 24.99
CA LEU A 18 10.24 -5.75 24.85
C LEU A 18 11.40 -6.27 25.71
N ILE A 19 11.15 -6.68 26.96
CA ILE A 19 12.18 -7.23 27.87
C ILE A 19 12.67 -8.59 27.34
N ILE A 20 11.74 -9.48 26.94
CA ILE A 20 12.08 -10.79 26.37
C ILE A 20 12.90 -10.62 25.09
N ASN A 21 12.44 -9.80 24.14
CA ASN A 21 13.10 -9.57 22.86
C ASN A 21 14.51 -9.00 23.02
N ARG A 22 14.72 -8.03 23.93
CA ARG A 22 16.04 -7.42 24.15
C ARG A 22 17.00 -8.40 24.85
N THR A 23 16.52 -9.16 25.83
CA THR A 23 17.30 -10.22 26.50
C THR A 23 17.70 -11.31 25.50
N HIS A 24 16.75 -11.77 24.68
CA HIS A 24 16.99 -12.73 23.61
C HIS A 24 18.03 -12.21 22.60
N SER A 25 17.88 -10.96 22.15
CA SER A 25 18.80 -10.34 21.19
C SER A 25 20.21 -10.19 21.76
N ALA A 26 20.36 -9.87 23.05
CA ALA A 26 21.66 -9.82 23.72
C ALA A 26 22.32 -11.22 23.80
N LEU A 27 21.57 -12.23 24.26
CA LEU A 27 22.06 -13.62 24.36
C LEU A 27 22.46 -14.20 23.00
N HIS A 28 21.62 -14.02 21.98
CA HIS A 28 21.95 -14.43 20.61
C HIS A 28 23.16 -13.66 20.05
N SER A 29 23.31 -12.37 20.35
CA SER A 29 24.49 -11.60 19.90
C SER A 29 25.79 -12.11 20.53
N ILE A 30 25.75 -12.56 21.79
CA ILE A 30 26.89 -13.18 22.48
C ILE A 30 27.21 -14.56 21.86
N ALA A 31 26.20 -15.40 21.65
CA ALA A 31 26.35 -16.70 21.00
C ALA A 31 26.91 -16.55 19.57
N LEU A 32 26.42 -15.57 18.83
CA LEU A 32 26.88 -15.22 17.48
C LEU A 32 28.33 -14.73 17.46
N ALA A 33 28.70 -13.80 18.35
CA ALA A 33 30.09 -13.35 18.47
C ALA A 33 31.04 -14.52 18.80
N THR A 34 30.58 -15.45 19.64
CA THR A 34 31.32 -16.68 19.98
C THR A 34 31.46 -17.62 18.77
N LEU A 35 30.39 -17.80 17.99
CA LEU A 35 30.40 -18.59 16.75
C LEU A 35 31.36 -18.00 15.71
N ILE A 36 31.28 -16.68 15.46
CA ILE A 36 32.19 -15.99 14.53
C ILE A 36 33.64 -16.15 14.98
N TYR A 37 33.94 -15.92 16.27
CA TYR A 37 35.28 -16.12 16.82
C TYR A 37 35.78 -17.55 16.65
N TYR A 38 34.92 -18.55 16.92
CA TYR A 38 35.24 -19.97 16.72
C TYR A 38 35.53 -20.30 15.25
N ARG A 39 34.69 -19.84 14.32
CA ARG A 39 34.88 -20.03 12.88
C ARG A 39 36.17 -19.37 12.39
N SER A 40 36.41 -18.09 12.71
CA SER A 40 37.64 -17.38 12.34
C SER A 40 38.89 -18.07 12.89
N SER A 41 38.85 -18.53 14.15
CA SER A 41 39.95 -19.28 14.77
C SER A 41 40.21 -20.62 14.05
N THR A 42 39.15 -21.35 13.72
CA THR A 42 39.24 -22.64 13.01
C THR A 42 39.77 -22.48 11.58
N ILE A 43 39.35 -21.43 10.87
CA ILE A 43 39.87 -21.07 9.53
C ILE A 43 41.36 -20.74 9.62
N PHE A 44 41.78 -19.92 10.61
CA PHE A 44 43.17 -19.54 10.79
C PHE A 44 44.09 -20.71 11.20
N GLN A 45 43.59 -21.67 11.98
CA GLN A 45 44.30 -22.91 12.27
C GLN A 45 44.42 -23.79 11.02
N THR A 46 43.31 -23.99 10.28
CA THR A 46 43.28 -24.78 9.05
C THR A 46 44.23 -24.21 7.98
N LEU A 47 44.31 -22.88 7.85
CA LEU A 47 45.27 -22.18 6.98
C LEU A 47 46.74 -22.40 7.36
N LYS A 48 47.04 -22.76 8.62
CA LYS A 48 48.40 -22.99 9.10
C LYS A 48 48.85 -24.44 9.01
N THR A 49 47.94 -25.40 9.24
CA THR A 49 48.30 -26.83 9.29
C THR A 49 47.94 -27.59 8.01
N GLY A 50 46.87 -27.19 7.32
CA GLY A 50 46.36 -27.88 6.13
C GLY A 50 45.52 -29.13 6.41
N ASP A 51 45.28 -29.50 7.68
CA ASP A 51 44.67 -30.78 8.08
C ASP A 51 43.20 -30.96 7.62
N LYS A 52 42.53 -29.90 7.16
CA LYS A 52 41.08 -29.87 6.90
C LYS A 52 40.74 -29.18 5.59
N PRO A 53 39.65 -29.58 4.91
CA PRO A 53 39.20 -28.92 3.69
C PRO A 53 38.76 -27.47 3.98
N ILE A 54 39.48 -26.50 3.44
CA ILE A 54 39.23 -25.08 3.72
C ILE A 54 37.97 -24.53 3.06
N PHE A 55 37.69 -24.91 1.80
CA PHE A 55 36.54 -24.42 1.02
C PHE A 55 35.17 -24.60 1.72
N PRO A 56 34.77 -25.77 2.24
CA PRO A 56 33.47 -25.92 2.89
C PRO A 56 33.39 -25.11 4.18
N LEU A 57 34.50 -24.99 4.93
CA LEU A 57 34.54 -24.16 6.13
C LEU A 57 34.36 -22.67 5.78
N LEU A 58 34.96 -22.20 4.69
CA LEU A 58 34.75 -20.84 4.18
C LEU A 58 33.30 -20.62 3.72
N PHE A 59 32.73 -21.51 2.91
CA PHE A 59 31.35 -21.37 2.41
C PHE A 59 30.31 -21.48 3.53
N LEU A 60 30.46 -22.40 4.49
CA LEU A 60 29.58 -22.51 5.65
C LEU A 60 29.70 -21.28 6.56
N SER A 61 30.92 -20.78 6.80
CA SER A 61 31.10 -19.54 7.58
C SER A 61 30.52 -18.31 6.86
N PHE A 62 30.57 -18.27 5.53
CA PHE A 62 29.95 -17.20 4.73
C PHE A 62 28.42 -17.27 4.78
N ALA A 63 27.85 -18.47 4.68
CA ALA A 63 26.42 -18.72 4.88
C ALA A 63 25.96 -18.29 6.30
N GLU A 64 26.70 -18.69 7.33
CA GLU A 64 26.47 -18.25 8.71
C GLU A 64 26.54 -16.72 8.84
N LEU A 65 27.54 -16.06 8.25
CA LEU A 65 27.66 -14.60 8.26
C LEU A 65 26.49 -13.89 7.56
N ILE A 66 25.94 -14.43 6.46
CA ILE A 66 24.75 -13.87 5.81
C ILE A 66 23.52 -14.00 6.72
N LEU A 67 23.25 -15.19 7.29
CA LEU A 67 22.15 -15.37 8.25
C LEU A 67 22.28 -14.41 9.43
N SER A 68 23.50 -14.29 9.96
CA SER A 68 23.83 -13.44 11.10
C SER A 68 23.59 -11.95 10.81
N PHE A 69 24.00 -11.50 9.62
CA PHE A 69 23.80 -10.12 9.17
C PHE A 69 22.30 -9.79 9.05
N ILE A 70 21.51 -10.61 8.34
CA ILE A 70 20.07 -10.35 8.18
C ILE A 70 19.35 -10.45 9.54
N TRP A 71 19.73 -11.42 10.39
CA TRP A 71 19.21 -11.53 11.76
C TRP A 71 19.50 -10.29 12.62
N VAL A 72 20.70 -9.71 12.54
CA VAL A 72 21.05 -8.47 13.26
C VAL A 72 20.17 -7.30 12.79
N LEU A 73 19.88 -7.18 11.49
CA LEU A 73 18.92 -6.19 10.98
C LEU A 73 17.51 -6.44 11.57
N GLY A 74 17.10 -7.71 11.63
CA GLY A 74 15.85 -8.18 12.22
C GLY A 74 15.67 -7.98 13.73
N ILE A 75 16.71 -7.54 14.46
CA ILE A 75 16.59 -7.09 15.85
C ILE A 75 15.68 -5.85 15.94
N ALA A 76 15.71 -4.96 14.94
CA ALA A 76 15.01 -3.68 14.99
C ALA A 76 13.48 -3.86 15.09
N PHE A 77 12.90 -4.77 14.32
CA PHE A 77 11.48 -5.17 14.42
C PHE A 77 11.09 -5.74 15.79
N ARG A 78 12.05 -6.14 16.63
CA ARG A 78 11.80 -6.72 17.95
C ARG A 78 12.10 -5.73 19.09
N TRP A 79 12.64 -4.55 18.77
CA TRP A 79 13.22 -3.61 19.74
C TRP A 79 12.20 -2.85 20.60
N ARG A 80 11.03 -2.52 20.05
CA ARG A 80 9.94 -1.80 20.72
C ARG A 80 8.57 -2.19 20.14
N PRO A 81 8.08 -3.42 20.38
CA PRO A 81 6.73 -3.81 19.96
C PRO A 81 5.66 -2.92 20.62
N VAL A 82 4.72 -2.44 19.81
CA VAL A 82 3.60 -1.58 20.21
C VAL A 82 2.29 -2.15 19.69
N SER A 83 1.25 -2.10 20.51
CA SER A 83 -0.15 -2.20 20.06
C SER A 83 -0.85 -0.85 20.20
N ARG A 84 -1.90 -0.63 19.41
CA ARG A 84 -2.71 0.60 19.45
C ARG A 84 -4.18 0.27 19.56
N THR A 85 -4.91 1.15 20.23
CA THR A 85 -6.36 1.07 20.39
C THR A 85 -6.95 2.39 19.94
N ALA A 86 -7.84 2.36 18.94
CA ALA A 86 -8.64 3.50 18.53
C ALA A 86 -10.00 3.47 19.26
N PHE A 87 -10.62 4.64 19.42
CA PHE A 87 -11.95 4.77 20.04
C PHE A 87 -12.90 5.47 19.07
N PRO A 88 -13.58 4.74 18.17
CA PRO A 88 -14.52 5.32 17.20
C PRO A 88 -15.62 6.16 17.87
N ASP A 89 -16.08 5.74 19.05
CA ASP A 89 -17.12 6.43 19.86
C ASP A 89 -16.67 7.79 20.42
N ARG A 90 -15.43 8.22 20.12
CA ARG A 90 -14.85 9.53 20.48
C ARG A 90 -14.48 10.37 19.26
N LEU A 91 -14.76 9.89 18.05
CA LEU A 91 -14.67 10.71 16.84
C LEU A 91 -15.66 11.89 16.94
N PRO A 92 -15.40 12.98 16.20
CA PRO A 92 -16.29 14.13 16.22
C PRO A 92 -17.55 13.85 15.39
N GLU A 93 -18.49 14.77 15.41
CA GLU A 93 -19.68 14.70 14.57
C GLU A 93 -19.32 14.67 13.08
N ASP A 94 -20.20 14.05 12.29
CA ASP A 94 -19.96 13.77 10.87
C ASP A 94 -19.54 15.01 10.08
N GLU A 95 -20.03 16.21 10.43
CA GLU A 95 -19.70 17.49 9.81
C GLU A 95 -18.21 17.93 9.94
N GLU A 96 -17.51 17.47 10.98
CA GLU A 96 -16.09 17.74 11.21
C GLU A 96 -15.15 16.78 10.49
N LEU A 97 -15.63 15.58 10.14
CA LEU A 97 -14.82 14.55 9.48
C LEU A 97 -14.19 15.05 8.15
N PRO A 98 -12.98 14.57 7.78
CA PRO A 98 -12.36 14.90 6.50
C PRO A 98 -13.07 14.19 5.32
N ALA A 99 -12.71 14.56 4.09
CA ALA A 99 -13.09 13.77 2.90
C ALA A 99 -12.13 12.58 2.69
N ILE A 100 -12.65 11.47 2.18
CA ILE A 100 -11.93 10.23 1.85
C ILE A 100 -12.18 9.87 0.38
N ASP A 101 -11.08 9.84 -0.40
CA ASP A 101 -11.04 9.25 -1.74
C ASP A 101 -10.59 7.78 -1.65
N VAL A 102 -11.47 6.83 -1.98
CA VAL A 102 -11.15 5.40 -2.05
C VAL A 102 -10.72 5.02 -3.46
N PHE A 103 -9.49 4.53 -3.61
CA PHE A 103 -8.93 4.13 -4.91
C PHE A 103 -8.88 2.60 -5.03
N ILE A 104 -9.68 2.07 -5.96
CA ILE A 104 -9.66 0.66 -6.38
C ILE A 104 -8.94 0.60 -7.73
N CYS A 105 -8.04 -0.37 -7.90
CA CYS A 105 -7.32 -0.60 -9.15
C CYS A 105 -7.71 -1.98 -9.70
N THR A 106 -7.98 -2.07 -11.00
CA THR A 106 -8.22 -3.35 -11.70
C THR A 106 -7.40 -3.37 -12.99
N THR A 107 -6.87 -4.55 -13.35
CA THR A 107 -5.92 -4.71 -14.45
C THR A 107 -6.57 -5.25 -15.72
N ASP A 108 -7.46 -6.25 -15.58
CA ASP A 108 -7.93 -7.09 -16.69
C ASP A 108 -9.09 -8.01 -16.23
N PRO A 109 -10.33 -7.87 -16.76
CA PRO A 109 -11.46 -8.73 -16.39
C PRO A 109 -11.32 -10.19 -16.84
N ASN A 110 -10.24 -10.57 -17.54
CA ASN A 110 -9.87 -11.97 -17.77
C ASN A 110 -9.13 -12.58 -16.58
N LYS A 111 -8.38 -11.77 -15.81
CA LYS A 111 -7.54 -12.20 -14.68
C LYS A 111 -8.22 -11.98 -13.33
N GLU A 112 -8.94 -10.88 -13.22
CA GLU A 112 -9.63 -10.45 -12.00
C GLU A 112 -11.14 -10.67 -12.21
N PRO A 113 -11.81 -11.56 -11.45
CA PRO A 113 -13.23 -11.83 -11.64
C PRO A 113 -14.08 -10.57 -11.45
N THR A 114 -14.76 -10.14 -12.50
CA THR A 114 -15.45 -8.84 -12.54
C THR A 114 -16.47 -8.67 -11.41
N VAL A 115 -17.14 -9.76 -11.00
CA VAL A 115 -18.08 -9.76 -9.87
C VAL A 115 -17.37 -9.51 -8.52
N GLU A 116 -16.16 -10.00 -8.31
CA GLU A 116 -15.37 -9.74 -7.08
C GLU A 116 -14.88 -8.29 -7.04
N VAL A 117 -14.41 -7.75 -8.19
CA VAL A 117 -14.04 -6.34 -8.31
C VAL A 117 -15.23 -5.43 -8.01
N MET A 118 -16.41 -5.73 -8.57
CA MET A 118 -17.60 -4.94 -8.30
C MET A 118 -18.14 -5.11 -6.87
N ASN A 119 -17.98 -6.27 -6.24
CA ASN A 119 -18.26 -6.42 -4.81
C ASN A 119 -17.35 -5.52 -3.95
N THR A 120 -16.08 -5.34 -4.34
CA THR A 120 -15.17 -4.37 -3.68
C THR A 120 -15.64 -2.93 -3.88
N VAL A 121 -16.09 -2.56 -5.10
CA VAL A 121 -16.67 -1.24 -5.40
C VAL A 121 -17.91 -0.96 -4.54
N VAL A 122 -18.86 -1.91 -4.50
CA VAL A 122 -20.09 -1.80 -3.72
C VAL A 122 -19.80 -1.77 -2.22
N SER A 123 -18.84 -2.56 -1.74
CA SER A 123 -18.39 -2.53 -0.33
C SER A 123 -17.72 -1.22 0.05
N ALA A 124 -17.01 -0.55 -0.87
CA ALA A 124 -16.44 0.78 -0.66
C ALA A 124 -17.53 1.86 -0.61
N MET A 125 -18.54 1.79 -1.48
CA MET A 125 -19.70 2.70 -1.45
C MET A 125 -20.57 2.49 -0.19
N ALA A 126 -20.54 1.31 0.42
CA ALA A 126 -21.24 0.97 1.65
C ALA A 126 -20.41 1.18 2.93
N MET A 127 -19.26 1.87 2.87
CA MET A 127 -18.51 2.25 4.07
C MET A 127 -19.36 3.14 5.00
N ASP A 128 -19.12 3.01 6.31
CA ASP A 128 -19.77 3.83 7.33
C ASP A 128 -19.11 5.21 7.37
N TYR A 129 -19.58 6.09 6.48
CA TYR A 129 -19.07 7.44 6.32
C TYR A 129 -20.12 8.35 5.70
N PRO A 130 -20.06 9.68 5.94
CA PRO A 130 -20.93 10.65 5.29
C PRO A 130 -20.81 10.60 3.76
N VAL A 131 -21.96 10.64 3.09
CA VAL A 131 -22.11 10.52 1.62
C VAL A 131 -21.29 11.56 0.86
N GLU A 132 -21.27 12.78 1.37
CA GLU A 132 -20.69 13.95 0.75
C GLU A 132 -19.17 14.00 0.89
N LYS A 133 -18.64 13.18 1.81
CA LYS A 133 -17.22 13.06 2.14
C LYS A 133 -16.58 11.81 1.56
N LEU A 134 -17.37 10.87 1.04
CA LEU A 134 -16.90 9.62 0.47
C LEU A 134 -16.95 9.67 -1.07
N CYS A 135 -15.82 9.44 -1.72
CA CYS A 135 -15.71 9.32 -3.17
C CYS A 135 -14.98 8.02 -3.54
N VAL A 136 -15.55 7.22 -4.45
CA VAL A 136 -14.99 5.92 -4.86
C VAL A 136 -14.55 6.00 -6.32
N TYR A 137 -13.28 5.66 -6.58
CA TYR A 137 -12.65 5.70 -7.89
C TYR A 137 -12.23 4.28 -8.30
N LEU A 138 -12.66 3.82 -9.47
CA LEU A 138 -12.14 2.60 -10.09
C LEU A 138 -11.19 2.98 -11.23
N SER A 139 -9.90 2.70 -11.03
CA SER A 139 -8.87 2.81 -12.07
C SER A 139 -8.78 1.47 -12.82
N ASP A 140 -9.37 1.41 -14.01
CA ASP A 140 -9.30 0.29 -14.94
C ASP A 140 -8.10 0.47 -15.88
N ASP A 141 -7.04 -0.28 -15.60
CA ASP A 141 -5.82 -0.32 -16.40
C ASP A 141 -5.97 -1.20 -17.65
N GLY A 142 -7.07 -1.96 -17.78
CA GLY A 142 -7.42 -2.73 -18.97
C GLY A 142 -8.27 -1.98 -20.00
N GLY A 143 -8.89 -0.85 -19.59
CA GLY A 143 -9.72 0.00 -20.44
C GLY A 143 -10.92 -0.74 -21.05
N SER A 144 -11.56 -1.61 -20.27
CA SER A 144 -12.54 -2.56 -20.78
C SER A 144 -13.98 -2.10 -20.60
N ASP A 145 -14.75 -2.14 -21.70
CA ASP A 145 -16.20 -1.99 -21.68
C ASP A 145 -16.90 -2.97 -20.72
N VAL A 146 -16.31 -4.14 -20.46
CA VAL A 146 -16.81 -5.10 -19.46
C VAL A 146 -16.78 -4.47 -18.07
N THR A 147 -15.64 -3.90 -17.67
CA THR A 147 -15.44 -3.24 -16.38
C THR A 147 -16.37 -2.04 -16.24
N LEU A 148 -16.42 -1.17 -17.25
CA LEU A 148 -17.25 0.04 -17.25
C LEU A 148 -18.75 -0.27 -17.13
N ASN A 149 -19.25 -1.25 -17.90
CA ASN A 149 -20.67 -1.60 -17.85
C ASN A 149 -21.03 -2.40 -16.58
N ALA A 150 -20.13 -3.26 -16.09
CA ALA A 150 -20.30 -3.92 -14.79
C ALA A 150 -20.34 -2.91 -13.63
N MET A 151 -19.58 -1.81 -13.72
CA MET A 151 -19.58 -0.71 -12.74
C MET A 151 -20.88 0.11 -12.76
N LYS A 152 -21.56 0.21 -13.91
CA LYS A 152 -22.90 0.80 -14.03
C LYS A 152 -23.96 -0.08 -13.36
N GLU A 153 -23.89 -1.40 -13.53
CA GLU A 153 -24.74 -2.34 -12.78
C GLU A 153 -24.41 -2.35 -11.27
N ALA A 154 -23.14 -2.20 -10.89
CA ALA A 154 -22.73 -2.08 -9.48
C ALA A 154 -23.32 -0.83 -8.81
N TRP A 155 -23.33 0.31 -9.52
CA TRP A 155 -23.98 1.54 -9.04
C TRP A 155 -25.50 1.40 -8.92
N ARG A 156 -26.15 0.72 -9.88
CA ARG A 156 -27.59 0.40 -9.82
C ARG A 156 -27.92 -0.47 -8.60
N PHE A 157 -27.09 -1.46 -8.28
CA PHE A 157 -27.24 -2.27 -7.06
C PHE A 157 -26.93 -1.47 -5.77
N ALA A 158 -25.94 -0.55 -5.81
CA ALA A 158 -25.59 0.31 -4.68
C ALA A 158 -26.77 1.17 -4.19
N LYS A 159 -27.67 1.62 -5.09
CA LYS A 159 -28.91 2.34 -4.72
C LYS A 159 -29.77 1.60 -3.69
N CYS A 160 -29.80 0.27 -3.68
CA CYS A 160 -30.50 -0.51 -2.65
C CYS A 160 -29.58 -1.08 -1.56
N TRP A 161 -28.33 -1.41 -1.88
CA TRP A 161 -27.39 -1.95 -0.90
C TRP A 161 -26.96 -0.93 0.15
N VAL A 162 -26.56 0.28 -0.24
CA VAL A 162 -26.04 1.30 0.70
C VAL A 162 -27.11 1.74 1.72
N PRO A 163 -28.38 2.04 1.35
CA PRO A 163 -29.42 2.37 2.32
C PRO A 163 -29.86 1.18 3.19
N PHE A 164 -29.79 -0.06 2.69
CA PHE A 164 -29.99 -1.27 3.49
C PHE A 164 -28.88 -1.42 4.53
N CYS A 165 -27.61 -1.27 4.11
CA CYS A 165 -26.44 -1.37 4.97
C CYS A 165 -26.43 -0.36 6.12
N ARG A 166 -26.79 0.90 5.87
CA ARG A 166 -26.88 1.92 6.91
C ARG A 166 -28.05 1.66 7.86
N ARG A 167 -29.27 1.53 7.33
CA ARG A 167 -30.51 1.43 8.13
C ARG A 167 -30.58 0.20 9.05
N PHE A 168 -29.93 -0.90 8.68
CA PHE A 168 -29.88 -2.12 9.49
C PHE A 168 -28.50 -2.40 10.11
N GLY A 169 -27.57 -1.43 10.09
CA GLY A 169 -26.24 -1.57 10.71
C GLY A 169 -25.43 -2.75 10.18
N VAL A 170 -25.56 -3.08 8.89
CA VAL A 170 -25.04 -4.34 8.30
C VAL A 170 -23.52 -4.35 8.31
N GLU A 171 -22.93 -5.03 9.29
CA GLU A 171 -21.49 -4.99 9.54
C GLU A 171 -20.62 -5.52 8.39
N THR A 172 -21.06 -6.53 7.64
CA THR A 172 -20.34 -7.06 6.46
C THR A 172 -20.77 -6.29 5.21
N ARG A 173 -19.98 -5.26 4.83
CA ARG A 173 -20.28 -4.36 3.71
C ARG A 173 -20.12 -5.00 2.32
N CYS A 174 -19.45 -6.14 2.22
CA CYS A 174 -19.31 -6.94 0.99
C CYS A 174 -20.56 -7.83 0.79
N PRO A 175 -21.34 -7.67 -0.30
CA PRO A 175 -22.56 -8.43 -0.52
C PRO A 175 -22.36 -9.95 -0.57
N GLU A 176 -21.37 -10.44 -1.32
CA GLU A 176 -21.10 -11.88 -1.42
C GLU A 176 -20.83 -12.50 -0.05
N ALA A 177 -19.98 -11.88 0.76
CA ALA A 177 -19.66 -12.36 2.11
C ALA A 177 -20.91 -12.32 3.02
N TYR A 178 -21.66 -11.23 3.02
CA TYR A 178 -22.86 -11.08 3.85
C TYR A 178 -23.96 -12.11 3.53
N PHE A 179 -24.10 -12.49 2.25
CA PHE A 179 -25.09 -13.50 1.83
C PHE A 179 -24.57 -14.95 1.91
N LEU A 180 -23.27 -15.16 2.13
CA LEU A 180 -22.67 -16.46 2.48
C LEU A 180 -22.68 -16.73 4.00
N GLU A 181 -22.73 -15.70 4.85
CA GLU A 181 -22.82 -15.86 6.31
C GLU A 181 -24.20 -16.39 6.77
N GLU A 182 -24.26 -17.65 7.21
CA GLU A 182 -25.44 -18.27 7.85
C GLU A 182 -25.71 -17.69 9.27
N ASN A 183 -26.14 -16.44 9.33
CA ASN A 183 -26.43 -15.74 10.58
C ASN A 183 -27.73 -16.23 11.25
N HIS A 184 -27.62 -17.25 12.10
CA HIS A 184 -28.68 -17.73 12.99
C HIS A 184 -28.92 -16.78 14.19
N GLN A 185 -29.76 -15.76 14.03
CA GLN A 185 -30.38 -15.03 15.15
C GLN A 185 -31.89 -14.80 14.97
N ASN A 186 -32.60 -14.62 16.09
CA ASN A 186 -34.06 -14.69 16.24
C ASN A 186 -34.42 -13.68 17.37
N LYS A 187 -35.51 -12.90 17.39
CA LYS A 187 -36.89 -13.06 16.88
C LYS A 187 -37.54 -11.71 16.50
N ASP A 188 -38.77 -11.78 15.96
CA ASP A 188 -39.89 -10.81 15.96
C ASP A 188 -39.71 -9.38 15.42
N TRP A 189 -38.60 -8.66 15.66
CA TRP A 189 -38.34 -7.38 14.95
C TRP A 189 -38.05 -7.58 13.45
N MET A 190 -37.97 -8.86 13.05
CA MET A 190 -37.28 -9.36 11.88
C MET A 190 -38.14 -9.44 10.61
N SER A 191 -39.47 -9.23 10.67
CA SER A 191 -40.36 -9.44 9.51
C SER A 191 -40.05 -8.51 8.35
N ASN A 192 -39.99 -7.19 8.61
CA ASN A 192 -39.59 -6.19 7.62
C ASN A 192 -38.14 -6.38 7.19
N PHE A 193 -37.23 -6.67 8.14
CA PHE A 193 -35.81 -6.91 7.83
C PHE A 193 -35.59 -8.13 6.92
N LEU A 194 -36.26 -9.26 7.17
CA LEU A 194 -36.17 -10.45 6.30
C LEU A 194 -36.79 -10.20 4.93
N ALA A 195 -37.97 -9.57 4.90
CA ALA A 195 -38.65 -9.22 3.65
C ALA A 195 -37.84 -8.24 2.79
N GLU A 196 -37.01 -7.38 3.40
CA GLU A 196 -36.06 -6.54 2.67
C GLU A 196 -34.74 -7.24 2.36
N LYS A 197 -34.19 -8.05 3.29
CA LYS A 197 -32.96 -8.82 3.09
C LYS A 197 -33.09 -9.74 1.88
N GLU A 198 -34.20 -10.47 1.76
CA GLU A 198 -34.43 -11.37 0.62
C GLU A 198 -34.65 -10.57 -0.68
N LYS A 199 -35.38 -9.43 -0.67
CA LYS A 199 -35.47 -8.54 -1.87
C LYS A 199 -34.12 -7.98 -2.30
N VAL A 200 -33.23 -7.65 -1.36
CA VAL A 200 -31.88 -7.16 -1.67
C VAL A 200 -30.98 -8.30 -2.15
N LYS A 201 -31.17 -9.52 -1.65
CA LYS A 201 -30.51 -10.76 -2.10
C LYS A 201 -30.94 -11.19 -3.51
N GLU A 202 -32.22 -11.08 -3.83
CA GLU A 202 -32.77 -11.26 -5.18
C GLU A 202 -32.12 -10.26 -6.15
N LYS A 203 -32.12 -8.96 -5.79
CA LYS A 203 -31.44 -7.91 -6.58
C LYS A 203 -29.93 -8.13 -6.70
N TYR A 204 -29.30 -8.69 -5.67
CA TYR A 204 -27.88 -9.03 -5.71
C TYR A 204 -27.60 -10.18 -6.70
N GLN A 205 -28.43 -11.22 -6.70
CA GLN A 205 -28.33 -12.32 -7.67
C GLN A 205 -28.60 -11.83 -9.10
N GLU A 206 -29.62 -10.99 -9.32
CA GLU A 206 -29.83 -10.31 -10.60
C GLU A 206 -28.59 -9.53 -11.05
N PHE A 207 -27.97 -8.77 -10.15
CA PHE A 207 -26.75 -8.01 -10.41
C PHE A 207 -25.59 -8.93 -10.84
N LYS A 208 -25.34 -10.04 -10.13
CA LYS A 208 -24.32 -11.05 -10.53
C LYS A 208 -24.58 -11.56 -11.95
N GLU A 209 -25.82 -11.92 -12.26
CA GLU A 209 -26.21 -12.41 -13.58
C GLU A 209 -26.11 -11.34 -14.68
N ARG A 210 -26.37 -10.06 -14.37
CA ARG A 210 -26.18 -8.96 -15.32
C ARG A 210 -24.71 -8.72 -15.61
N VAL A 211 -23.85 -8.72 -14.59
CA VAL A 211 -22.38 -8.61 -14.75
C VAL A 211 -21.81 -9.80 -15.52
N MET A 212 -22.24 -11.03 -15.25
CA MET A 212 -21.81 -12.21 -16.01
C MET A 212 -22.28 -12.16 -17.47
N ARG A 213 -23.53 -11.77 -17.75
CA ARG A 213 -24.04 -11.58 -19.13
C ARG A 213 -23.34 -10.45 -19.90
N ILE A 214 -22.81 -9.43 -19.22
CA ILE A 214 -21.94 -8.41 -19.84
C ILE A 214 -20.61 -9.06 -20.26
N ARG A 215 -20.00 -9.86 -19.39
CA ARG A 215 -18.75 -10.59 -19.67
C ARG A 215 -18.90 -11.59 -20.82
N GLU A 216 -19.98 -12.39 -20.83
CA GLU A 216 -20.28 -13.38 -21.88
C GLU A 216 -20.45 -12.79 -23.28
N LYS A 217 -20.99 -11.56 -23.37
CA LYS A 217 -21.27 -10.88 -24.64
C LYS A 217 -20.07 -10.10 -25.20
N ALA A 218 -19.00 -9.92 -24.43
CA ALA A 218 -17.86 -9.12 -24.83
C ALA A 218 -16.85 -9.93 -25.67
N SER A 219 -16.32 -9.31 -26.73
CA SER A 219 -15.11 -9.80 -27.38
C SER A 219 -13.90 -9.49 -26.48
N PHE A 220 -13.19 -10.50 -25.98
CA PHE A 220 -12.03 -10.34 -25.08
C PHE A 220 -10.75 -9.79 -25.74
N THR A 221 -10.89 -8.97 -26.79
CA THR A 221 -9.79 -8.24 -27.42
C THR A 221 -9.37 -7.08 -26.51
N ILE A 222 -8.38 -7.32 -25.65
CA ILE A 222 -7.75 -6.25 -24.85
C ILE A 222 -7.12 -5.23 -25.80
N ASN A 223 -7.82 -4.11 -26.01
CA ASN A 223 -7.28 -3.02 -26.79
C ASN A 223 -6.13 -2.37 -26.00
N ARG A 224 -4.91 -2.38 -26.55
CA ARG A 224 -3.74 -1.73 -25.95
C ARG A 224 -3.51 -0.31 -26.47
N ASP A 225 -4.42 0.19 -27.31
CA ASP A 225 -4.37 1.49 -27.96
C ASP A 225 -5.72 2.23 -27.80
N HIS A 226 -5.91 2.88 -26.64
CA HIS A 226 -7.16 3.55 -26.28
C HIS A 226 -6.95 4.94 -25.67
N PRO A 227 -7.85 5.90 -25.93
CA PRO A 227 -7.82 7.23 -25.32
C PRO A 227 -8.13 7.17 -23.81
N PRO A 228 -7.87 8.26 -23.05
CA PRO A 228 -8.25 8.32 -21.64
C PRO A 228 -9.76 8.54 -21.49
N LEU A 229 -10.41 7.70 -20.68
CA LEU A 229 -11.83 7.77 -20.38
C LEU A 229 -12.04 8.07 -18.89
N VAL A 230 -12.85 9.08 -18.60
CA VAL A 230 -13.23 9.48 -17.24
C VAL A 230 -14.74 9.65 -17.23
N GLU A 231 -15.45 8.75 -16.54
CA GLU A 231 -16.91 8.77 -16.48
C GLU A 231 -17.38 8.77 -15.02
N VAL A 232 -18.15 9.79 -14.65
CA VAL A 232 -18.82 9.84 -13.35
C VAL A 232 -20.09 9.02 -13.46
N ILE A 233 -20.16 7.91 -12.74
CA ILE A 233 -21.29 6.98 -12.85
C ILE A 233 -22.49 7.60 -12.11
N ASN A 234 -23.40 8.17 -12.90
CA ASN A 234 -24.70 8.65 -12.43
C ASN A 234 -25.75 8.39 -13.52
N ASP A 235 -26.68 7.46 -13.27
CA ASP A 235 -27.74 7.16 -14.22
C ASP A 235 -28.88 8.18 -14.09
N LYS A 236 -28.63 9.39 -14.61
CA LYS A 236 -29.65 10.43 -14.83
C LYS A 236 -30.38 10.27 -16.17
N ALA A 237 -30.14 9.16 -16.89
CA ALA A 237 -30.66 8.94 -18.24
C ALA A 237 -31.96 8.12 -18.25
N MET A 238 -32.35 7.50 -17.13
CA MET A 238 -33.60 6.75 -16.99
C MET A 238 -34.38 7.17 -15.74
N ASN A 239 -35.71 7.25 -15.86
CA ASN A 239 -36.61 7.78 -14.84
C ASN A 239 -36.86 6.76 -13.71
N GLU A 240 -35.87 6.51 -12.86
CA GLU A 240 -36.04 5.76 -11.61
C GLU A 240 -36.09 6.71 -10.40
N GLU A 241 -37.28 6.89 -9.83
CA GLU A 241 -37.63 7.86 -8.77
C GLU A 241 -37.05 7.55 -7.38
N VAL A 242 -35.87 6.91 -7.32
CA VAL A 242 -35.15 6.66 -6.06
C VAL A 242 -33.86 7.48 -6.06
N ASP A 243 -33.96 8.68 -5.51
CA ASP A 243 -32.83 9.56 -5.17
C ASP A 243 -32.14 9.00 -3.91
N ALA A 244 -31.53 7.83 -4.07
CA ALA A 244 -30.82 7.13 -3.01
C ALA A 244 -29.50 7.85 -2.70
N ASP A 245 -29.36 8.30 -1.47
CA ASP A 245 -28.20 9.07 -1.02
C ASP A 245 -26.94 8.18 -0.88
N ILE A 246 -26.16 8.11 -1.96
CA ILE A 246 -25.00 7.22 -2.13
C ILE A 246 -23.74 7.97 -2.58
N PRO A 247 -22.53 7.50 -2.20
CA PRO A 247 -21.27 8.14 -2.56
C PRO A 247 -21.05 8.36 -4.07
N ILE A 248 -20.25 9.38 -4.41
CA ILE A 248 -19.86 9.64 -5.80
C ILE A 248 -18.96 8.49 -6.29
N LEU A 249 -19.33 7.92 -7.45
CA LEU A 249 -18.59 6.83 -8.10
C LEU A 249 -17.99 7.31 -9.43
N VAL A 250 -16.69 7.10 -9.64
CA VAL A 250 -15.96 7.58 -10.83
C VAL A 250 -15.16 6.44 -11.48
N TYR A 251 -15.47 6.12 -12.73
CA TYR A 251 -14.64 5.27 -13.59
C TYR A 251 -13.50 6.09 -14.20
N VAL A 252 -12.31 5.51 -14.19
CA VAL A 252 -11.10 6.06 -14.79
C VAL A 252 -10.43 4.96 -15.60
N SER A 253 -10.14 5.22 -16.86
CA SER A 253 -9.11 4.50 -17.61
C SER A 253 -8.13 5.48 -18.22
N ARG A 254 -6.84 5.17 -18.07
CA ARG A 254 -5.73 5.99 -18.57
C ARG A 254 -5.59 5.84 -20.08
N GLU A 255 -4.95 6.79 -20.74
CA GLU A 255 -4.58 6.57 -22.14
C GLU A 255 -3.51 5.47 -22.24
N LYS A 256 -3.69 4.50 -23.13
CA LYS A 256 -2.66 3.52 -23.47
C LYS A 256 -2.37 3.54 -24.95
N ARG A 257 -1.07 3.49 -25.28
CA ARG A 257 -0.50 3.48 -26.64
C ARG A 257 0.61 2.43 -26.69
N PRO A 258 0.66 1.50 -27.66
CA PRO A 258 1.68 0.45 -27.73
C PRO A 258 3.11 0.95 -27.96
N SER A 259 3.26 2.17 -28.49
CA SER A 259 4.55 2.85 -28.73
C SER A 259 5.15 3.48 -27.46
N LEU A 260 4.42 3.48 -26.35
CA LEU A 260 4.86 3.99 -25.06
C LEU A 260 4.86 2.85 -24.04
N SER A 261 5.81 2.88 -23.12
CA SER A 261 5.85 1.98 -21.97
C SER A 261 4.66 2.24 -21.04
N HIS A 262 4.20 1.22 -20.29
CA HIS A 262 3.14 1.34 -19.26
C HIS A 262 3.55 0.66 -17.95
N HIS A 263 3.37 1.34 -16.81
CA HIS A 263 3.73 0.84 -15.48
C HIS A 263 2.48 0.28 -14.82
N PHE A 264 2.66 -0.89 -14.22
CA PHE A 264 1.66 -1.61 -13.47
C PHE A 264 2.06 -1.61 -12.00
N LYS A 265 1.07 -1.47 -11.13
CA LYS A 265 1.24 -1.53 -9.68
C LYS A 265 1.92 -2.84 -9.23
N ALA A 266 2.70 -2.80 -8.15
CA ALA A 266 3.20 -3.99 -7.47
C ALA A 266 2.09 -4.73 -6.70
N GLY A 267 2.32 -6.01 -6.46
CA GLY A 267 1.55 -6.77 -5.48
C GLY A 267 2.00 -6.44 -4.07
N ALA A 268 1.05 -6.19 -3.16
CA ALA A 268 1.26 -5.82 -1.76
C ALA A 268 2.22 -6.76 -0.99
N ILE A 269 3.30 -6.23 -0.41
CA ILE A 269 4.26 -7.01 0.40
C ILE A 269 3.67 -7.40 1.77
N ASN A 270 3.18 -8.63 1.89
CA ASN A 270 2.52 -9.16 3.11
C ASN A 270 3.51 -9.48 4.24
N VAL A 271 3.74 -8.56 5.18
CA VAL A 271 4.66 -8.75 6.32
C VAL A 271 4.07 -8.30 7.68
N LEU A 272 2.76 -8.53 7.86
CA LEU A 272 1.95 -8.08 9.01
C LEU A 272 2.60 -8.31 10.38
N ILE A 273 3.24 -9.48 10.58
CA ILE A 273 3.86 -9.89 11.86
C ILE A 273 4.96 -8.92 12.32
N LEU A 274 5.67 -8.26 11.41
CA LEU A 274 6.76 -7.34 11.75
C LEU A 274 6.29 -5.90 11.98
N TRP A 275 5.05 -5.57 11.59
CA TRP A 275 4.54 -4.19 11.60
C TRP A 275 4.32 -3.62 13.00
N GLN A 276 3.84 -4.43 13.96
CA GLN A 276 3.74 -4.05 15.39
C GLN A 276 5.11 -3.65 15.99
N GLY A 277 6.20 -4.17 15.43
CA GLY A 277 7.57 -3.83 15.78
C GLY A 277 8.03 -2.50 15.20
N MET A 278 7.78 -2.30 13.90
CA MET A 278 8.13 -1.08 13.17
C MET A 278 7.30 0.13 13.59
N ASP A 279 6.04 -0.10 13.99
CA ASP A 279 5.10 0.89 14.52
C ASP A 279 5.56 1.56 15.83
N GLY A 280 6.28 0.83 16.68
CA GLY A 280 6.93 1.39 17.85
C GLY A 280 8.25 2.14 17.58
N LEU A 281 8.68 2.21 16.32
CA LEU A 281 9.80 3.03 15.87
C LEU A 281 9.25 4.29 15.16
N GLU A 282 8.95 4.17 13.87
CA GLU A 282 8.51 5.28 12.99
C GLU A 282 7.32 4.88 12.08
N GLY A 283 6.76 3.69 12.28
CA GLY A 283 5.61 3.17 11.51
C GLY A 283 5.96 2.03 10.56
N PRO A 284 4.98 1.22 10.12
CA PRO A 284 5.18 0.17 9.11
C PRO A 284 5.53 0.73 7.72
N SER A 285 6.26 -0.04 6.92
CA SER A 285 6.46 0.26 5.49
C SER A 285 5.11 0.32 4.75
N LEU A 286 5.07 1.07 3.65
CA LEU A 286 3.93 1.10 2.74
C LEU A 286 3.80 -0.26 2.03
N SER A 287 2.58 -0.80 1.96
CA SER A 287 2.30 -2.22 1.64
C SER A 287 1.39 -2.42 0.42
N GLY A 288 1.28 -1.44 -0.48
CA GLY A 288 0.56 -1.59 -1.76
C GLY A 288 -0.97 -1.60 -1.68
N THR A 289 -1.59 -2.13 -0.62
CA THR A 289 -3.04 -2.17 -0.38
C THR A 289 -3.40 -1.79 1.06
N CYS A 290 -4.70 -1.55 1.32
CA CYS A 290 -5.28 -1.46 2.66
C CYS A 290 -4.67 -0.38 3.58
N PHE A 291 -4.20 0.74 3.02
CA PHE A 291 -3.62 1.87 3.74
C PHE A 291 -4.39 3.18 3.46
N TYR A 292 -4.34 4.11 4.41
CA TYR A 292 -4.71 5.52 4.20
C TYR A 292 -3.44 6.37 4.05
N ILE A 293 -3.40 7.27 3.08
CA ILE A 293 -2.25 8.15 2.84
C ILE A 293 -2.71 9.61 2.76
N LYS A 294 -2.02 10.52 3.47
CA LYS A 294 -2.34 11.95 3.38
C LYS A 294 -1.85 12.49 2.05
N ARG A 295 -2.72 13.19 1.31
CA ARG A 295 -2.42 13.77 -0.01
C ARG A 295 -1.09 14.56 0.00
N LYS A 296 -0.87 15.39 1.03
CA LYS A 296 0.38 16.16 1.24
C LYS A 296 1.67 15.33 1.46
N ALA A 297 1.56 14.04 1.79
CA ALA A 297 2.73 13.16 1.92
C ALA A 297 3.19 12.62 0.56
N LEU A 298 2.28 12.40 -0.40
CA LEU A 298 2.61 11.96 -1.76
C LEU A 298 3.28 13.07 -2.59
N TYR A 299 2.82 14.32 -2.46
CA TYR A 299 3.35 15.46 -3.23
C TYR A 299 4.34 16.37 -2.46
N GLY A 300 4.55 16.12 -1.16
CA GLY A 300 5.42 16.93 -0.29
C GLY A 300 4.75 18.20 0.25
N SER A 301 5.42 18.89 1.18
CA SER A 301 4.89 20.14 1.73
C SER A 301 5.08 21.30 0.75
N LEU A 302 3.97 21.77 0.18
CA LEU A 302 3.91 22.94 -0.70
C LEU A 302 3.55 24.24 0.03
N MET A 303 3.32 24.18 1.35
CA MET A 303 2.68 25.25 2.11
C MET A 303 3.67 26.33 2.57
N LYS A 304 4.14 27.15 1.62
CA LYS A 304 4.61 28.53 1.85
C LYS A 304 4.56 29.35 0.57
N GLU A 305 4.39 30.65 0.69
CA GLU A 305 3.88 31.51 -0.39
C GLU A 305 4.92 31.84 -1.49
N ASP A 306 6.21 31.54 -1.25
CA ASP A 306 7.33 31.81 -2.17
C ASP A 306 7.69 30.65 -3.12
N VAL A 307 6.81 29.65 -3.34
CA VAL A 307 7.11 28.54 -4.26
C VAL A 307 6.89 28.96 -5.72
N ASP A 308 8.00 29.28 -6.38
CA ASP A 308 8.12 29.54 -7.82
C ASP A 308 7.27 28.58 -8.71
N ILE A 309 6.35 29.18 -9.46
CA ILE A 309 5.41 28.49 -10.36
C ILE A 309 6.14 27.69 -11.45
N ILE A 310 7.33 28.10 -11.87
CA ILE A 310 8.15 27.36 -12.84
C ILE A 310 8.55 26.01 -12.23
N LYS A 311 9.04 26.00 -10.98
CA LYS A 311 9.40 24.77 -10.26
C LYS A 311 8.19 23.89 -9.95
N LEU A 312 7.02 24.49 -9.73
CA LEU A 312 5.76 23.71 -9.64
C LEU A 312 5.46 23.01 -10.97
N LYS A 313 5.59 23.69 -12.11
CA LYS A 313 5.34 23.10 -13.44
C LYS A 313 6.36 22.03 -13.83
N GLU A 314 7.64 22.23 -13.52
CA GLU A 314 8.66 21.18 -13.63
C GLU A 314 8.30 19.94 -12.79
N SER A 315 7.63 20.11 -11.65
CA SER A 315 7.37 19.02 -10.72
C SER A 315 6.08 18.28 -11.04
N PHE A 316 5.00 19.01 -11.31
CA PHE A 316 3.63 18.52 -11.42
C PHE A 316 3.06 18.47 -12.84
N GLY A 317 3.76 19.05 -13.82
CA GLY A 317 3.30 19.17 -15.21
C GLY A 317 2.68 20.53 -15.54
N SER A 318 2.18 20.66 -16.76
CA SER A 318 1.79 21.95 -17.35
C SER A 318 0.45 22.50 -16.85
N SER A 319 -0.40 21.68 -16.23
CA SER A 319 -1.75 22.09 -15.81
C SER A 319 -1.71 23.13 -14.69
N ASN A 320 -2.19 24.33 -15.01
CA ASN A 320 -2.35 25.39 -14.02
C ASN A 320 -3.41 25.02 -12.97
N ASP A 321 -4.48 24.32 -13.38
CA ASP A 321 -5.64 24.07 -12.52
C ASP A 321 -5.41 22.86 -11.59
N PHE A 322 -4.64 21.86 -12.06
CA PHE A 322 -4.06 20.86 -11.17
C PHE A 322 -3.18 21.51 -10.10
N ILE A 323 -2.22 22.36 -10.48
CA ILE A 323 -1.30 23.02 -9.53
C ILE A 323 -2.08 23.88 -8.51
N LYS A 324 -3.09 24.66 -8.94
CA LYS A 324 -3.96 25.44 -8.04
C LYS A 324 -4.69 24.58 -7.00
N SER A 325 -4.98 23.31 -7.30
CA SER A 325 -5.68 22.41 -6.37
C SER A 325 -4.80 21.88 -5.24
N LEU A 326 -3.47 21.84 -5.44
CA LEU A 326 -2.55 21.19 -4.49
C LEU A 326 -2.36 21.99 -3.19
N GLY A 327 -2.40 23.32 -3.25
CA GLY A 327 -2.12 24.22 -2.11
C GLY A 327 -3.33 24.55 -1.24
N ARG A 328 -4.39 23.72 -1.23
CA ARG A 328 -5.69 24.05 -0.61
C ARG A 328 -6.18 22.95 0.31
N HIS A 329 -6.58 23.32 1.53
CA HIS A 329 -7.43 22.48 2.38
C HIS A 329 -8.89 22.60 1.91
N TYR A 330 -9.65 21.51 1.94
CA TYR A 330 -10.91 21.38 1.19
C TYR A 330 -12.02 20.69 2.00
N LYS A 331 -13.25 21.22 1.89
CA LYS A 331 -14.53 20.56 2.25
C LYS A 331 -15.43 20.52 0.99
N PRO A 332 -16.30 19.50 0.85
CA PRO A 332 -17.13 19.27 -0.33
C PRO A 332 -18.39 20.14 -0.38
N ASN A 333 -18.96 20.32 -1.58
CA ASN A 333 -20.32 20.86 -1.79
C ASN A 333 -20.88 20.29 -3.12
N HIS A 334 -22.17 19.95 -3.18
CA HIS A 334 -22.67 18.88 -4.08
C HIS A 334 -23.24 19.30 -5.45
N SER A 335 -23.51 20.58 -5.69
CA SER A 335 -24.29 21.02 -6.87
C SER A 335 -23.50 21.12 -8.19
N ASP A 336 -22.30 21.72 -8.19
CA ASP A 336 -21.55 22.08 -9.42
C ASP A 336 -20.45 21.06 -9.83
N VAL A 337 -20.48 19.87 -9.25
CA VAL A 337 -19.30 19.03 -9.02
C VAL A 337 -18.60 18.51 -10.29
N TRP A 338 -19.26 18.46 -11.45
CA TRP A 338 -18.71 17.86 -12.68
C TRP A 338 -19.05 18.61 -13.97
N SER A 339 -18.53 19.84 -14.09
CA SER A 339 -18.58 20.57 -15.36
C SER A 339 -17.84 19.81 -16.49
N LYS A 340 -18.31 19.95 -17.73
CA LYS A 340 -17.66 19.34 -18.92
C LYS A 340 -16.22 19.81 -19.15
N MET A 341 -15.80 20.91 -18.51
CA MET A 341 -14.43 21.41 -18.55
C MET A 341 -13.54 20.65 -17.58
N LEU A 342 -14.01 20.38 -16.34
CA LEU A 342 -13.26 19.60 -15.37
C LEU A 342 -13.01 18.15 -15.85
N VAL A 343 -14.01 17.52 -16.48
CA VAL A 343 -13.83 16.16 -17.06
C VAL A 343 -12.77 16.17 -18.16
N LYS A 344 -12.77 17.17 -19.06
CA LYS A 344 -11.73 17.31 -20.09
C LYS A 344 -10.33 17.54 -19.52
N GLU A 345 -10.19 18.41 -18.53
CA GLU A 345 -8.92 18.62 -17.83
C GLU A 345 -8.45 17.32 -17.15
N THR A 346 -9.38 16.57 -16.56
CA THR A 346 -9.11 15.25 -15.96
C THR A 346 -8.65 14.23 -17.01
N GLN A 347 -9.18 14.27 -18.24
CA GLN A 347 -8.70 13.45 -19.36
C GLN A 347 -7.32 13.88 -19.88
N ILE A 348 -6.98 15.18 -19.84
CA ILE A 348 -5.63 15.68 -20.16
C ILE A 348 -4.63 15.18 -19.13
N LEU A 349 -4.96 15.24 -17.84
CA LEU A 349 -4.16 14.65 -16.77
C LEU A 349 -4.02 13.13 -16.97
N ALA A 350 -5.10 12.43 -17.34
CA ALA A 350 -5.12 10.99 -17.60
C ALA A 350 -4.39 10.54 -18.89
N SER A 351 -3.79 11.47 -19.65
CA SER A 351 -3.09 11.18 -20.91
C SER A 351 -1.69 10.58 -20.69
N CYS A 352 -1.26 9.74 -21.62
CA CYS A 352 0.03 9.03 -21.55
C CYS A 352 1.25 9.95 -21.76
N ALA A 353 1.01 11.23 -22.09
CA ALA A 353 2.03 12.22 -22.34
C ALA A 353 2.19 13.27 -21.23
N TYR A 354 1.23 13.38 -20.28
CA TYR A 354 1.21 14.47 -19.29
C TYR A 354 2.43 14.50 -18.37
N GLU A 355 2.97 13.32 -18.06
CA GLU A 355 4.05 13.13 -17.08
C GLU A 355 5.45 13.30 -17.70
N ASN A 356 5.53 13.45 -19.03
CA ASN A 356 6.77 13.70 -19.75
C ASN A 356 7.43 14.99 -19.24
N GLN A 357 8.75 14.94 -19.03
CA GLN A 357 9.55 16.06 -18.53
C GLN A 357 9.19 16.57 -17.09
N THR A 358 8.21 15.96 -16.40
CA THR A 358 7.82 16.30 -15.01
C THR A 358 8.66 15.58 -13.93
N LYS A 359 8.38 15.80 -12.63
CA LYS A 359 9.00 15.04 -11.50
C LYS A 359 8.06 14.03 -10.81
N TRP A 360 6.81 13.87 -11.29
CA TRP A 360 6.48 12.62 -12.02
C TRP A 360 7.31 11.41 -11.59
N GLY A 361 7.06 10.85 -10.41
CA GLY A 361 7.58 9.57 -9.89
C GLY A 361 9.06 9.24 -10.11
N LYS A 362 9.91 10.27 -10.25
CA LYS A 362 11.32 10.14 -10.59
C LYS A 362 12.19 10.26 -9.35
N GLU A 363 13.31 9.55 -9.39
CA GLU A 363 14.38 9.67 -8.41
C GLU A 363 15.01 11.08 -8.41
N ALA A 364 15.69 11.44 -7.33
CA ALA A 364 16.51 12.65 -7.26
C ALA A 364 17.79 12.48 -8.11
N SER A 365 17.64 12.69 -9.43
CA SER A 365 18.73 12.63 -10.39
C SER A 365 19.71 13.81 -10.23
N THR A 366 20.81 13.55 -9.55
CA THR A 366 22.09 14.16 -9.96
C THR A 366 22.67 13.33 -11.11
N THR A 367 23.17 14.03 -12.14
CA THR A 367 23.63 13.54 -13.47
C THR A 367 22.54 12.92 -14.36
N SER A 368 22.30 13.59 -15.49
CA SER A 368 21.46 13.14 -16.59
C SER A 368 22.05 11.93 -17.33
N LYS A 369 21.23 10.89 -17.52
CA LYS A 369 21.32 9.94 -18.64
C LYS A 369 19.90 9.45 -18.96
N GLN A 370 19.63 9.17 -20.22
CA GLN A 370 18.28 8.83 -20.70
C GLN A 370 17.91 7.39 -20.32
N THR A 371 16.84 7.24 -19.56
CA THR A 371 15.90 6.13 -19.67
C THR A 371 14.49 6.71 -19.77
N ASN A 372 13.58 6.01 -20.44
CA ASN A 372 12.23 6.51 -20.67
C ASN A 372 11.33 6.15 -19.47
N HIS A 373 10.57 7.15 -19.01
CA HIS A 373 9.81 7.10 -17.76
C HIS A 373 8.32 7.38 -18.00
N LEU A 374 7.53 7.19 -16.94
CA LEU A 374 6.17 6.65 -17.01
C LEU A 374 5.64 6.54 -15.57
N HIS A 375 4.43 6.99 -15.27
CA HIS A 375 3.99 7.14 -13.87
C HIS A 375 2.49 6.78 -13.67
N ILE A 376 1.91 7.21 -12.53
CA ILE A 376 0.54 6.92 -12.06
C ILE A 376 -0.13 8.25 -11.73
N LEU A 377 -1.40 8.39 -12.11
CA LEU A 377 -2.09 9.66 -12.26
C LEU A 377 -3.06 9.97 -11.10
N TYR A 378 -3.18 11.25 -10.75
CA TYR A 378 -3.91 11.75 -9.57
C TYR A 378 -4.84 12.92 -9.92
N PHE A 379 -5.95 13.06 -9.18
CA PHE A 379 -7.08 13.91 -9.57
C PHE A 379 -7.29 15.17 -8.69
N PRO A 380 -7.52 16.35 -9.30
CA PRO A 380 -7.70 17.63 -8.59
C PRO A 380 -9.16 17.93 -8.20
N LYS A 381 -9.37 18.64 -7.09
CA LYS A 381 -10.63 19.36 -6.80
C LYS A 381 -10.46 20.48 -5.75
N ALA A 382 -11.37 21.45 -5.76
CA ALA A 382 -11.39 22.69 -4.96
C ALA A 382 -12.80 23.33 -5.18
N THR A 383 -13.40 24.23 -4.36
CA THR A 383 -13.13 24.92 -3.08
C THR A 383 -14.48 25.50 -2.58
N ASN A 384 -14.74 26.12 -1.42
CA ASN A 384 -14.07 26.80 -0.29
C ASN A 384 -14.99 26.56 0.95
N LEU A 385 -14.73 26.81 2.24
CA LEU A 385 -13.61 27.20 3.13
C LEU A 385 -14.08 26.75 4.57
N GLU A 386 -13.68 27.22 5.77
CA GLU A 386 -12.72 28.23 6.24
C GLU A 386 -11.95 27.72 7.49
N ASN A 387 -12.38 28.12 8.70
CA ASN A 387 -11.74 27.81 9.98
C ASN A 387 -12.22 26.47 10.57
N CYS A 388 -11.30 25.61 11.00
CA CYS A 388 -11.19 25.12 12.39
C CYS A 388 -9.98 24.17 12.57
N GLN A 389 -9.71 23.75 13.80
CA GLN A 389 -8.42 23.21 14.25
C GLN A 389 -8.27 21.67 14.15
N GLU A 390 -7.08 21.22 14.53
CA GLU A 390 -6.48 19.91 14.34
C GLU A 390 -7.27 18.70 14.90
N ASN A 391 -7.66 17.78 14.00
CA ASN A 391 -7.23 16.36 14.00
C ASN A 391 -7.48 15.75 12.58
N TYR A 392 -7.33 14.47 12.20
CA TYR A 392 -7.18 13.17 12.88
C TYR A 392 -6.08 12.30 12.19
N VAL A 393 -5.58 11.23 12.85
CA VAL A 393 -4.62 10.18 12.36
C VAL A 393 -3.55 10.68 11.38
N TYR A 394 -2.36 11.01 11.87
CA TYR A 394 -1.32 11.68 11.08
C TYR A 394 -0.09 10.80 10.82
N ALA A 395 0.43 10.90 9.60
CA ALA A 395 1.87 11.06 9.44
C ALA A 395 2.24 12.40 10.10
N VAL A 396 2.71 12.35 11.35
CA VAL A 396 2.93 13.53 12.21
C VAL A 396 4.10 14.35 11.67
N ASP A 397 3.82 15.61 11.36
CA ASP A 397 4.83 16.60 11.02
C ASP A 397 5.68 16.90 12.26
N SER A 398 7.01 16.90 12.14
CA SER A 398 7.91 17.15 13.27
C SER A 398 8.97 18.19 12.94
N ASN A 399 8.50 19.43 12.78
CA ASN A 399 9.27 20.68 12.71
C ASN A 399 10.30 20.75 11.57
N LEU A 400 9.84 20.61 10.33
CA LEU A 400 10.70 20.82 9.16
C LEU A 400 10.79 22.32 8.77
N SER A 401 11.96 22.93 8.97
CA SER A 401 12.25 24.30 8.50
C SER A 401 13.19 24.29 7.29
N LEU A 402 12.72 24.91 6.19
CA LEU A 402 13.44 25.23 4.93
C LEU A 402 14.19 24.07 4.22
N PHE A 403 13.71 23.66 3.04
CA PHE A 403 14.28 24.09 1.73
C PHE A 403 13.72 23.27 0.53
N CYS A 404 12.96 23.92 -0.35
CA CYS A 404 12.55 23.31 -1.63
C CYS A 404 13.73 23.26 -2.63
N SER A 405 14.46 22.14 -2.67
CA SER A 405 15.54 21.90 -3.66
C SER A 405 15.38 20.66 -4.54
N ASN A 406 14.62 19.63 -4.13
CA ASN A 406 14.34 18.44 -4.94
C ASN A 406 12.95 17.85 -4.60
N LEU A 407 11.89 18.33 -5.25
CA LEU A 407 10.54 17.80 -5.04
C LEU A 407 10.29 16.55 -5.90
N GLN A 408 10.42 15.36 -5.28
CA GLN A 408 9.89 14.10 -5.82
C GLN A 408 8.39 13.99 -5.51
N VAL A 409 7.61 13.46 -6.45
CA VAL A 409 6.14 13.47 -6.40
C VAL A 409 5.54 12.10 -6.78
N GLY A 410 4.63 11.58 -5.95
CA GLY A 410 3.86 10.36 -6.19
C GLY A 410 4.55 9.07 -5.75
N PHE A 411 4.17 7.93 -6.35
CA PHE A 411 4.92 6.68 -6.23
C PHE A 411 6.21 6.76 -7.07
N LEU A 412 7.25 6.04 -6.63
CA LEU A 412 8.60 6.06 -7.20
C LEU A 412 8.94 4.73 -7.88
N TYR A 413 9.24 4.76 -9.18
CA TYR A 413 9.35 3.55 -10.01
C TYR A 413 10.78 3.10 -10.32
N PHE A 414 11.70 3.29 -9.36
CA PHE A 414 13.04 2.71 -9.46
C PHE A 414 12.99 1.17 -9.48
N SER A 415 11.95 0.55 -8.91
CA SER A 415 11.86 -0.89 -8.75
C SER A 415 10.43 -1.41 -8.81
N VAL A 416 10.28 -2.72 -9.07
CA VAL A 416 9.01 -3.47 -9.13
C VAL A 416 8.32 -3.71 -7.76
N VAL A 417 8.77 -2.98 -6.74
CA VAL A 417 8.22 -2.88 -5.38
C VAL A 417 8.04 -1.40 -5.01
N GLU A 418 7.28 -0.66 -5.83
CA GLU A 418 7.16 0.79 -5.70
C GLU A 418 6.49 1.21 -4.38
N ASP A 419 5.71 0.33 -3.75
CA ASP A 419 5.15 0.54 -2.43
C ASP A 419 6.25 0.66 -1.36
N TYR A 420 7.07 -0.38 -1.22
CA TYR A 420 8.24 -0.40 -0.35
C TYR A 420 9.20 0.77 -0.64
N PHE A 421 9.49 1.04 -1.92
CA PHE A 421 10.46 2.07 -2.31
C PHE A 421 9.93 3.49 -2.06
N THR A 422 8.62 3.73 -2.28
CA THR A 422 7.97 5.01 -1.95
C THR A 422 7.88 5.20 -0.44
N GLY A 423 7.58 4.14 0.32
CA GLY A 423 7.64 4.14 1.78
C GLY A 423 9.02 4.53 2.31
N PHE A 424 10.07 3.89 1.77
CA PHE A 424 11.46 4.13 2.16
C PHE A 424 11.95 5.54 1.83
N ILE A 425 11.86 5.96 0.55
CA ILE A 425 12.46 7.22 0.07
C ILE A 425 11.52 8.42 0.21
N ASN A 426 10.25 8.31 -0.23
CA ASN A 426 9.35 9.46 -0.34
C ASN A 426 8.64 9.77 0.99
N LEU A 427 8.35 8.75 1.81
CA LEU A 427 7.65 8.90 3.09
C LEU A 427 8.62 8.98 4.27
N HIS A 428 9.13 7.84 4.76
CA HIS A 428 9.99 7.79 5.95
C HIS A 428 11.34 8.49 5.73
N GLY A 429 11.87 8.46 4.51
CA GLY A 429 13.09 9.18 4.12
C GLY A 429 12.99 10.70 4.30
N LYS A 430 11.78 11.27 4.19
CA LYS A 430 11.46 12.69 4.42
C LYS A 430 10.98 12.99 5.85
N GLY A 431 11.12 12.04 6.77
CA GLY A 431 10.76 12.21 8.18
C GLY A 431 9.25 12.11 8.49
N TRP A 432 8.40 11.73 7.53
CA TRP A 432 7.03 11.30 7.83
C TRP A 432 7.07 10.01 8.66
N ILE A 433 6.08 9.83 9.55
CA ILE A 433 5.82 8.55 10.20
C ILE A 433 4.58 7.87 9.59
N SER A 434 4.44 6.56 9.78
CA SER A 434 3.19 5.82 9.55
C SER A 434 2.69 5.21 10.86
N VAL A 435 1.51 4.59 10.83
CA VAL A 435 0.86 4.00 12.01
C VAL A 435 0.26 2.65 11.62
N TYR A 436 0.50 1.62 12.41
CA TYR A 436 -0.24 0.36 12.32
C TYR A 436 -1.50 0.40 13.19
N CYS A 437 -2.60 -0.16 12.68
CA CYS A 437 -3.85 -0.31 13.41
C CYS A 437 -4.40 -1.71 13.17
N ASP A 438 -4.73 -2.40 14.26
CA ASP A 438 -5.04 -3.83 14.29
C ASP A 438 -6.41 -4.02 15.01
N PRO A 439 -7.53 -3.70 14.32
CA PRO A 439 -8.86 -3.74 14.93
C PRO A 439 -9.35 -5.18 15.15
N ALA A 440 -10.11 -5.41 16.22
CA ALA A 440 -10.56 -6.74 16.65
C ALA A 440 -11.39 -7.50 15.59
N ARG A 441 -12.05 -6.78 14.67
CA ARG A 441 -12.61 -7.32 13.43
C ARG A 441 -11.79 -6.79 12.25
N PRO A 442 -11.28 -7.64 11.33
CA PRO A 442 -10.47 -7.20 10.19
C PRO A 442 -11.20 -6.16 9.33
N ALA A 443 -10.68 -4.92 9.32
CA ALA A 443 -11.27 -3.82 8.56
C ALA A 443 -11.12 -3.95 7.03
N PHE A 444 -10.17 -4.78 6.58
CA PHE A 444 -9.98 -5.14 5.18
C PHE A 444 -9.78 -6.66 5.08
N LEU A 445 -10.50 -7.29 4.15
CA LEU A 445 -10.38 -8.70 3.78
C LEU A 445 -10.34 -8.79 2.26
N GLY A 446 -9.64 -9.80 1.72
CA GLY A 446 -9.53 -10.03 0.28
C GLY A 446 -9.04 -11.44 -0.04
N SER A 447 -9.32 -11.88 -1.26
CA SER A 447 -8.97 -13.21 -1.77
C SER A 447 -7.44 -13.39 -1.85
N ALA A 448 -6.90 -14.40 -1.17
CA ALA A 448 -5.49 -14.79 -1.29
C ALA A 448 -5.28 -15.71 -2.51
N THR A 449 -4.07 -15.73 -3.07
CA THR A 449 -3.68 -16.63 -4.16
C THR A 449 -3.76 -18.09 -3.71
N THR A 450 -4.69 -18.86 -4.29
CA THR A 450 -4.96 -20.26 -3.91
C THR A 450 -4.07 -21.29 -4.62
N ASN A 451 -3.30 -20.89 -5.63
CA ASN A 451 -2.43 -21.77 -6.40
C ASN A 451 -0.94 -21.39 -6.25
N LEU A 452 -0.06 -22.39 -6.37
CA LEU A 452 1.38 -22.23 -6.17
C LEU A 452 2.05 -21.38 -7.28
N SER A 453 1.52 -21.37 -8.51
CA SER A 453 2.11 -20.59 -9.62
C SER A 453 2.08 -19.10 -9.30
N ASP A 454 0.93 -18.57 -8.90
CA ASP A 454 0.77 -17.15 -8.61
C ASP A 454 1.53 -16.73 -7.33
N VAL A 455 1.60 -17.61 -6.32
CA VAL A 455 2.46 -17.41 -5.15
C VAL A 455 3.94 -17.31 -5.54
N LEU A 456 4.42 -18.17 -6.44
CA LEU A 456 5.80 -18.12 -6.92
C LEU A 456 6.07 -16.88 -7.79
N VAL A 457 5.13 -16.48 -8.65
CA VAL A 457 5.25 -15.24 -9.46
C VAL A 457 5.27 -14.01 -8.55
N GLN A 458 4.41 -13.95 -7.54
CA GLN A 458 4.35 -12.87 -6.56
C GLN A 458 5.64 -12.80 -5.73
N GLY A 459 6.08 -13.92 -5.15
CA GLY A 459 7.33 -14.01 -4.40
C GLY A 459 8.57 -13.69 -5.25
N THR A 460 8.57 -14.06 -6.53
CA THR A 460 9.63 -13.68 -7.49
C THR A 460 9.67 -12.16 -7.68
N ARG A 461 8.52 -11.50 -7.88
CA ARG A 461 8.45 -10.03 -8.05
C ARG A 461 8.93 -9.28 -6.83
N TRP A 462 8.52 -9.68 -5.62
CA TRP A 462 9.03 -9.08 -4.37
C TRP A 462 10.54 -9.27 -4.26
N SER A 463 11.02 -10.50 -4.48
CA SER A 463 12.43 -10.84 -4.36
C SER A 463 13.31 -10.06 -5.33
N SER A 464 12.90 -9.93 -6.61
CA SER A 464 13.67 -9.18 -7.60
C SER A 464 13.75 -7.69 -7.26
N GLY A 465 12.63 -7.08 -6.83
CA GLY A 465 12.62 -5.65 -6.50
C GLY A 465 13.36 -5.32 -5.20
N LEU A 466 13.24 -6.17 -4.18
CA LEU A 466 13.98 -6.00 -2.93
C LEU A 466 15.50 -6.16 -3.15
N VAL A 467 15.94 -7.13 -3.98
CA VAL A 467 17.34 -7.27 -4.40
C VAL A 467 17.81 -6.04 -5.18
N GLU A 468 17.02 -5.55 -6.13
CA GLU A 468 17.31 -4.36 -6.94
C GLU A 468 17.55 -3.13 -6.05
N VAL A 469 16.71 -2.89 -5.04
CA VAL A 469 16.97 -1.83 -4.05
C VAL A 469 18.22 -2.14 -3.21
N ALA A 470 18.40 -3.37 -2.72
CA ALA A 470 19.51 -3.77 -1.85
C ALA A 470 20.90 -3.56 -2.48
N ILE A 471 21.05 -3.79 -3.79
CA ILE A 471 22.33 -3.63 -4.52
C ILE A 471 22.51 -2.23 -5.14
N SER A 472 21.51 -1.36 -5.04
CA SER A 472 21.51 -0.02 -5.65
C SER A 472 22.14 1.07 -4.76
N ARG A 473 22.24 2.28 -5.32
CA ARG A 473 22.49 3.55 -4.59
C ARG A 473 21.44 3.91 -3.53
N PHE A 474 20.34 3.16 -3.45
CA PHE A 474 19.27 3.29 -2.47
C PHE A 474 19.25 2.16 -1.43
N CYS A 475 20.26 1.29 -1.40
CA CYS A 475 20.45 0.32 -0.34
C CYS A 475 20.26 0.97 1.05
N PRO A 476 19.32 0.53 1.91
CA PRO A 476 18.96 1.24 3.14
C PRO A 476 20.11 1.45 4.15
N LEU A 477 21.18 0.67 4.03
CA LEU A 477 22.40 0.80 4.84
C LEU A 477 23.39 1.83 4.26
N LEU A 478 23.48 1.95 2.93
CA LEU A 478 24.43 2.85 2.24
C LEU A 478 23.82 4.22 1.91
N HIS A 479 22.50 4.32 1.83
CA HIS A 479 21.81 5.55 1.45
C HIS A 479 22.00 6.65 2.51
N ALA A 480 22.76 7.69 2.18
CA ALA A 480 22.85 8.90 2.98
C ALA A 480 21.86 9.95 2.44
N PRO A 481 20.80 10.34 3.20
CA PRO A 481 19.89 11.38 2.77
C PRO A 481 20.66 12.71 2.61
N LYS A 482 20.58 13.32 1.43
CA LYS A 482 21.40 14.49 1.04
C LYS A 482 20.93 15.83 1.65
N GLN A 483 19.87 15.84 2.44
CA GLN A 483 19.23 17.05 2.98
C GLN A 483 19.22 17.05 4.53
N LYS A 484 19.07 18.23 5.13
CA LYS A 484 18.98 18.45 6.59
C LYS A 484 17.63 18.02 7.20
N GLU A 485 16.93 17.08 6.56
CA GLU A 485 15.66 16.57 7.07
C GLU A 485 15.89 15.71 8.31
N LYS A 486 14.83 15.51 9.11
CA LYS A 486 14.85 14.63 10.28
C LYS A 486 15.06 13.19 9.80
N GLN A 487 16.31 12.74 9.86
CA GLN A 487 16.70 11.44 9.31
C GLN A 487 15.99 10.29 10.03
N MET A 488 15.46 9.36 9.24
CA MET A 488 14.93 8.07 9.68
C MET A 488 15.89 7.39 10.67
N SER A 489 15.36 6.94 11.80
CA SER A 489 16.10 6.28 12.86
C SER A 489 16.91 5.08 12.35
N VAL A 490 18.08 4.83 12.95
CA VAL A 490 18.93 3.67 12.57
C VAL A 490 18.16 2.35 12.67
N LEU A 491 17.25 2.22 13.64
CA LEU A 491 16.41 1.03 13.80
C LEU A 491 15.37 0.90 12.68
N ALA A 492 14.64 1.96 12.30
CA ALA A 492 13.71 1.86 11.17
C ALA A 492 14.46 1.63 9.84
N ARG A 493 15.66 2.20 9.67
CA ARG A 493 16.55 1.88 8.56
C ARG A 493 16.99 0.41 8.54
N MET A 494 17.24 -0.19 9.71
CA MET A 494 17.50 -1.63 9.83
C MET A 494 16.27 -2.48 9.46
N CYS A 495 15.05 -2.04 9.81
CA CYS A 495 13.83 -2.69 9.34
C CYS A 495 13.71 -2.68 7.80
N TYR A 496 13.95 -1.53 7.16
CA TYR A 496 13.99 -1.44 5.69
C TYR A 496 15.11 -2.31 5.10
N ALA A 497 16.29 -2.33 5.74
CA ALA A 497 17.42 -3.14 5.29
C ALA A 497 17.13 -4.65 5.40
N GLU A 498 16.50 -5.12 6.48
CA GLU A 498 16.14 -6.54 6.65
C GLU A 498 15.21 -6.99 5.51
N LEU A 499 14.19 -6.21 5.18
CA LEU A 499 13.30 -6.47 4.03
C LEU A 499 14.05 -6.47 2.69
N ALA A 500 14.97 -5.53 2.47
CA ALA A 500 15.78 -5.48 1.24
C ALA A 500 16.73 -6.69 1.11
N PHE A 501 17.32 -7.13 2.22
CA PHE A 501 18.27 -8.24 2.25
C PHE A 501 17.61 -9.61 2.46
N PHE A 502 16.33 -9.68 2.83
CA PHE A 502 15.55 -10.93 2.99
C PHE A 502 15.71 -11.91 1.81
N PRO A 503 15.64 -11.49 0.53
CA PRO A 503 15.80 -12.44 -0.58
C PRO A 503 17.13 -13.20 -0.57
N PHE A 504 18.19 -12.61 0.00
CA PHE A 504 19.53 -13.23 0.07
C PHE A 504 19.59 -14.46 0.99
N TYR A 505 18.53 -14.78 1.75
CA TYR A 505 18.39 -16.07 2.44
C TYR A 505 18.57 -17.29 1.50
N PHE A 506 18.41 -17.14 0.18
CA PHE A 506 18.69 -18.23 -0.76
C PHE A 506 20.15 -18.71 -0.69
N ILE A 507 21.13 -17.83 -0.45
CA ILE A 507 22.55 -18.19 -0.44
C ILE A 507 22.87 -19.19 0.68
N PRO A 508 22.60 -18.90 1.98
CA PRO A 508 22.82 -19.88 3.04
C PRO A 508 21.98 -21.15 2.87
N LEU A 509 20.73 -21.04 2.39
CA LEU A 509 19.90 -22.22 2.10
C LEU A 509 20.57 -23.16 1.11
N TRP A 510 21.09 -22.65 -0.02
CA TRP A 510 21.84 -23.46 -0.99
C TRP A 510 23.14 -24.02 -0.41
N CYS A 511 23.88 -23.27 0.42
CA CYS A 511 25.08 -23.78 1.09
C CYS A 511 24.77 -24.96 2.03
N PHE A 512 23.75 -24.85 2.89
CA PHE A 512 23.38 -25.92 3.83
C PHE A 512 22.63 -27.09 3.17
N ALA A 513 22.01 -26.88 2.01
CA ALA A 513 21.35 -27.92 1.22
C ALA A 513 22.28 -28.68 0.25
N THR A 514 23.54 -28.25 0.07
CA THR A 514 24.50 -28.90 -0.84
C THR A 514 25.81 -29.32 -0.18
N ILE A 515 26.41 -28.48 0.68
CA ILE A 515 27.76 -28.74 1.21
C ILE A 515 27.77 -29.93 2.19
N PRO A 516 26.87 -30.04 3.19
CA PRO A 516 26.80 -31.23 4.04
C PRO A 516 26.63 -32.54 3.26
N GLN A 517 25.82 -32.53 2.21
CA GLN A 517 25.44 -33.69 1.41
C GLN A 517 26.62 -34.14 0.53
N LEU A 518 27.29 -33.20 -0.14
CA LEU A 518 28.48 -33.50 -0.95
C LEU A 518 29.63 -34.05 -0.08
N TYR A 519 29.86 -33.49 1.11
CA TYR A 519 30.97 -33.93 1.97
C TYR A 519 30.65 -35.25 2.69
N LEU A 520 29.39 -35.50 3.05
CA LEU A 520 28.91 -36.79 3.55
C LEU A 520 29.11 -37.90 2.51
N LEU A 521 28.76 -37.66 1.24
CA LEU A 521 28.96 -38.61 0.14
C LEU A 521 30.44 -38.93 -0.14
N ASN A 522 31.35 -38.01 0.18
CA ASN A 522 32.81 -38.22 0.06
C ASN A 522 33.44 -38.73 1.37
N GLY A 523 32.68 -38.96 2.44
CA GLY A 523 33.19 -39.42 3.74
C GLY A 523 34.05 -38.39 4.49
N ILE A 524 33.93 -37.10 4.17
CA ILE A 524 34.79 -36.04 4.71
C ILE A 524 34.09 -35.33 5.89
N PRO A 525 34.65 -35.35 7.11
CA PRO A 525 34.03 -34.70 8.26
C PRO A 525 34.09 -33.17 8.18
N LEU A 526 32.93 -32.51 8.26
CA LEU A 526 32.79 -31.04 8.23
C LEU A 526 32.83 -30.37 9.61
N TYR A 527 32.45 -31.11 10.64
CA TYR A 527 32.32 -30.63 12.01
C TYR A 527 33.40 -31.30 12.88
N PRO A 528 33.82 -30.67 14.00
CA PRO A 528 34.68 -31.36 14.96
C PRO A 528 33.99 -32.61 15.51
N GLU A 529 34.76 -33.63 15.84
CA GLU A 529 34.28 -34.73 16.67
C GLU A 529 33.87 -34.18 18.05
N VAL A 530 32.70 -34.58 18.53
CA VAL A 530 32.21 -34.19 19.85
C VAL A 530 32.84 -35.11 20.87
N SER A 531 33.76 -34.58 21.68
CA SER A 531 34.21 -35.23 22.91
C SER A 531 33.05 -35.26 23.91
N LEU A 532 32.47 -36.45 24.10
CA LEU A 532 31.47 -36.76 25.14
C LEU A 532 32.13 -36.90 26.52
#